data_AF-W9VZW9-F1
#
_entry.id   AF-W9VZW9-F1
#
_cell.length_a   1.000
_cell.length_b   1.000
_cell.length_c   1.000
_cell.angle_alpha   90.00
_cell.angle_beta   90.00
_cell.angle_gamma   90.00
#
_symmetry.space_group_name_H-M   'P 1'
#
loop_
_entity.id
_entity.type
_entity.pdbx_description
1 polymer ?
#
loop_
_entity_poly.entity_id
_entity_poly.type
_entity_poly.pdbx_seq_one_letter_code
_entity_poly.pdbx_strand_id
1 'polypeptide(L)'
;MSKAGRNDPCPCGSGKKYKKCCLAIDEKRHLENTRPDDIEALFEEEPVVHDAFDDTRETQDFEEAPAPDLKPYVSKTIDKSVPNIDERQQDLIEAWWSEYHELEDTDQILGHLHAFLQTHPDLVENLGLEEILFELGAQLVRNERTGDYIDLLKHLRQTFPAAYLKYFAYFDRDILAHTVIEHGCGADIQTYLDGFKEYPDTDPDNLFGVIHFLMVNECDERLVDLLEATYDPLIRSPQVMRGDKALDILVYAYCTDHLDKGGSPADPDALVERLKTLRTPLRDEWYDPETLGAILDQIGGDLDAGFVDAFRSTKDIGRYYDTVTRNFMGWLHRDKSFSWMKTQFYRQQVLNYLLDSIPAGKRPRHPFIFTKKLVDQTLANNSRLLLGLDPVKALGGINAMYWFAEYLVHQGFIAAELGADLQRWCEEMWTSASDGLRKEGIEVSAFKVFPS
;
A
#
# COMPACT_ATOMS: atom_id res chain seq x y z
N MET A 1 -44.39 -10.43 -13.70
CA MET A 1 -44.63 -9.06 -14.20
C MET A 1 -44.22 -9.01 -15.67
N SER A 2 -45.06 -8.48 -16.56
CA SER A 2 -44.76 -8.35 -17.99
C SER A 2 -43.65 -7.31 -18.22
N LYS A 3 -42.70 -7.61 -19.11
CA LYS A 3 -41.63 -6.68 -19.50
C LYS A 3 -42.27 -5.46 -20.16
N ALA A 4 -41.95 -4.24 -19.71
CA ALA A 4 -42.48 -3.02 -20.29
C ALA A 4 -42.05 -2.89 -21.76
N GLY A 5 -43.00 -2.64 -22.67
CA GLY A 5 -42.70 -2.39 -24.07
C GLY A 5 -41.99 -1.05 -24.26
N ARG A 6 -41.11 -0.93 -25.27
CA ARG A 6 -40.28 0.28 -25.51
C ARG A 6 -41.08 1.59 -25.58
N ASN A 7 -42.36 1.54 -25.99
CA ASN A 7 -43.22 2.72 -26.11
C ASN A 7 -44.16 2.94 -24.91
N ASP A 8 -44.18 2.03 -23.93
CA ASP A 8 -45.06 2.11 -22.76
C ASP A 8 -44.59 3.20 -21.79
N PRO A 9 -45.48 3.73 -20.92
CA PRO A 9 -45.07 4.58 -19.81
C PRO A 9 -44.00 3.91 -18.95
N CYS A 10 -42.96 4.65 -18.60
CA CYS A 10 -41.83 4.11 -17.87
C CYS A 10 -42.24 3.70 -16.44
N PRO A 11 -41.88 2.48 -15.98
CA PRO A 11 -42.32 1.97 -14.68
C PRO A 11 -41.74 2.73 -13.46
N CYS A 12 -40.75 3.60 -13.67
CA CYS A 12 -40.21 4.48 -12.62
C CYS A 12 -41.15 5.65 -12.24
N GLY A 13 -42.33 5.76 -12.87
CA GLY A 13 -43.31 6.80 -12.56
C GLY A 13 -43.03 8.16 -13.22
N SER A 14 -42.01 8.25 -14.09
CA SER A 14 -41.62 9.52 -14.74
C SER A 14 -42.60 10.06 -15.78
N GLY A 15 -43.61 9.27 -16.16
CA GLY A 15 -44.57 9.61 -17.24
C GLY A 15 -43.99 9.62 -18.66
N LYS A 16 -42.67 9.44 -18.83
CA LYS A 16 -41.99 9.36 -20.14
C LYS A 16 -42.15 7.95 -20.74
N LYS A 17 -42.03 7.83 -22.07
CA LYS A 17 -41.93 6.51 -22.74
C LYS A 17 -40.68 5.77 -22.25
N TYR A 18 -40.77 4.46 -22.02
CA TYR A 18 -39.66 3.64 -21.50
C TYR A 18 -38.36 3.85 -22.30
N LYS A 19 -38.42 3.86 -23.64
CA LYS A 19 -37.26 4.12 -24.52
C LYS A 19 -36.59 5.49 -24.37
N LYS A 20 -37.26 6.48 -23.78
CA LYS A 20 -36.74 7.83 -23.53
C LYS A 20 -36.42 8.07 -22.04
N CYS A 21 -36.41 7.00 -21.24
CA CYS A 21 -36.19 7.06 -19.81
C CYS A 21 -35.31 5.87 -19.40
N CYS A 22 -35.82 4.91 -18.63
CA CYS A 22 -35.03 3.83 -18.08
C CYS A 22 -34.50 2.80 -19.11
N LEU A 23 -34.96 2.78 -20.36
CA LEU A 23 -34.49 1.75 -21.31
C LEU A 23 -32.97 1.78 -21.53
N ALA A 24 -32.35 2.96 -21.70
CA ALA A 24 -30.90 3.03 -21.89
C ALA A 24 -30.14 2.60 -20.62
N ILE A 25 -30.69 2.91 -19.45
CA ILE A 25 -30.15 2.51 -18.14
C ILE A 25 -30.29 1.00 -17.97
N ASP A 26 -31.45 0.43 -18.31
CA ASP A 26 -31.72 -1.01 -18.22
C ASP A 26 -30.96 -1.79 -19.29
N GLU A 27 -30.78 -1.25 -20.51
CA GLU A 27 -29.94 -1.82 -21.55
C GLU A 27 -28.46 -1.80 -21.11
N LYS A 28 -27.99 -0.72 -20.47
CA LYS A 28 -26.65 -0.65 -19.87
C LYS A 28 -26.48 -1.65 -18.72
N ARG A 29 -27.46 -1.73 -17.81
CA ARG A 29 -27.48 -2.68 -16.69
C ARG A 29 -27.61 -4.13 -17.16
N HIS A 30 -28.32 -4.37 -18.25
CA HIS A 30 -28.43 -5.67 -18.88
C HIS A 30 -27.14 -6.04 -19.61
N LEU A 31 -26.47 -5.09 -20.28
CA LEU A 31 -25.13 -5.26 -20.85
C LEU A 31 -24.11 -5.63 -19.76
N GLU A 32 -24.13 -4.92 -18.63
CA GLU A 32 -23.34 -5.23 -17.43
C GLU A 32 -23.64 -6.63 -16.90
N ASN A 33 -24.92 -7.01 -16.77
CA ASN A 33 -25.34 -8.35 -16.35
C ASN A 33 -25.12 -9.45 -17.43
N THR A 34 -24.70 -9.11 -18.65
CA THR A 34 -24.44 -10.06 -19.75
C THR A 34 -22.97 -10.14 -20.16
N ARG A 35 -22.08 -9.33 -19.58
CA ARG A 35 -20.65 -9.64 -19.62
C ARG A 35 -20.45 -10.86 -18.72
N PRO A 36 -19.81 -11.94 -19.18
CA PRO A 36 -19.62 -13.10 -18.33
C PRO A 36 -18.78 -12.67 -17.12
N ASP A 37 -19.34 -12.73 -15.92
CA ASP A 37 -18.60 -12.86 -14.65
C ASP A 37 -17.91 -14.24 -14.55
N ASP A 38 -17.86 -14.97 -15.67
CA ASP A 38 -17.11 -16.19 -15.84
C ASP A 38 -15.62 -15.83 -15.97
N ILE A 39 -15.00 -15.63 -14.80
CA ILE A 39 -13.56 -15.41 -14.67
C ILE A 39 -12.79 -16.50 -15.42
N GLU A 40 -13.28 -17.74 -15.43
CA GLU A 40 -12.63 -18.87 -16.11
C GLU A 40 -12.52 -18.66 -17.62
N ALA A 41 -13.52 -18.02 -18.25
CA ALA A 41 -13.52 -17.74 -19.67
C ALA A 41 -12.43 -16.72 -20.10
N LEU A 42 -11.86 -15.96 -19.15
CA LEU A 42 -10.76 -15.02 -19.41
C LEU A 42 -9.42 -15.73 -19.63
N PHE A 43 -9.33 -17.01 -19.27
CA PHE A 43 -8.10 -17.78 -19.27
C PHE A 43 -8.14 -18.99 -20.22
N GLU A 44 -6.96 -19.55 -20.47
CA GLU A 44 -6.74 -20.81 -21.16
C GLU A 44 -5.80 -21.73 -20.35
N GLU A 45 -5.94 -23.03 -20.58
CA GLU A 45 -5.18 -24.10 -19.92
C GLU A 45 -3.77 -24.20 -20.50
N GLU A 46 -2.97 -23.16 -20.30
CA GLU A 46 -1.56 -23.14 -20.70
C GLU A 46 -0.72 -22.69 -19.50
N PRO A 47 0.28 -23.48 -19.07
CA PRO A 47 1.15 -23.07 -17.99
C PRO A 47 1.99 -21.88 -18.44
N VAL A 48 1.85 -20.78 -17.71
CA VAL A 48 2.68 -19.58 -17.88
C VAL A 48 4.00 -19.80 -17.15
N VAL A 49 5.12 -19.44 -17.79
CA VAL A 49 6.38 -19.27 -17.08
C VAL A 49 6.38 -17.89 -16.44
N HIS A 50 6.38 -17.84 -15.12
CA HIS A 50 6.62 -16.63 -14.36
C HIS A 50 8.12 -16.55 -14.04
N ASP A 51 8.95 -16.23 -15.03
CA ASP A 51 10.41 -16.08 -14.79
C ASP A 51 10.77 -14.67 -14.31
N ALA A 52 9.91 -13.70 -14.61
CA ALA A 52 10.07 -12.36 -14.08
C ALA A 52 9.66 -12.29 -12.61
N PHE A 53 10.70 -12.12 -11.80
CA PHE A 53 10.63 -11.58 -10.45
C PHE A 53 9.55 -12.27 -9.62
N ASP A 54 9.76 -13.58 -9.39
CA ASP A 54 8.93 -14.44 -8.55
C ASP A 54 8.91 -13.93 -7.11
N ASP A 55 8.06 -12.93 -6.91
CA ASP A 55 7.99 -12.16 -5.67
C ASP A 55 6.58 -11.53 -5.56
N THR A 56 5.56 -12.17 -6.14
CA THR A 56 4.14 -11.81 -5.94
C THR A 56 3.26 -12.99 -5.56
N ARG A 57 3.63 -14.24 -5.86
CA ARG A 57 2.84 -15.41 -5.45
C ARG A 57 3.27 -15.89 -4.05
N GLU A 58 2.30 -16.02 -3.15
CA GLU A 58 2.40 -16.92 -1.99
C GLU A 58 2.45 -18.39 -2.46
N THR A 59 3.48 -18.78 -3.20
CA THR A 59 3.76 -20.21 -3.40
C THR A 59 4.49 -20.71 -2.15
N GLN A 60 3.80 -21.55 -1.38
CA GLN A 60 4.25 -22.18 -0.14
C GLN A 60 5.51 -23.07 -0.24
N ASP A 61 6.19 -23.09 -1.39
CA ASP A 61 7.35 -23.96 -1.64
C ASP A 61 8.41 -23.20 -2.46
N PHE A 62 9.11 -22.25 -1.84
CA PHE A 62 10.40 -21.80 -2.36
C PHE A 62 11.51 -22.59 -1.69
N GLU A 63 12.27 -23.35 -2.47
CA GLU A 63 13.69 -23.49 -2.17
C GLU A 63 14.29 -22.09 -2.26
N GLU A 64 14.47 -21.44 -1.11
CA GLU A 64 15.25 -20.21 -0.97
C GLU A 64 16.54 -20.39 -1.78
N ALA A 65 16.74 -19.54 -2.80
CA ALA A 65 18.06 -19.40 -3.40
C ALA A 65 19.05 -19.24 -2.23
N PRO A 66 20.16 -19.99 -2.19
CA PRO A 66 21.03 -20.00 -1.02
C PRO A 66 21.40 -18.55 -0.74
N ALA A 67 20.90 -18.05 0.39
CA ALA A 67 21.21 -16.70 0.82
C ALA A 67 22.74 -16.58 0.73
N PRO A 68 23.28 -15.49 0.14
CA PRO A 68 24.71 -15.23 0.26
C PRO A 68 25.08 -15.41 1.73
N ASP A 69 26.27 -15.95 2.03
CA ASP A 69 26.78 -16.28 3.38
C ASP A 69 26.92 -15.01 4.26
N LEU A 70 25.79 -14.35 4.47
CA LEU A 70 25.58 -13.11 5.17
C LEU A 70 25.19 -13.51 6.58
N LYS A 71 25.95 -13.01 7.53
CA LYS A 71 25.62 -13.22 8.94
C LYS A 71 24.23 -12.64 9.21
N PRO A 72 23.35 -13.39 9.91
CA PRO A 72 22.05 -12.89 10.32
C PRO A 72 22.19 -11.54 11.02
N TYR A 73 21.26 -10.63 10.76
CA TYR A 73 21.19 -9.37 11.48
C TYR A 73 20.91 -9.65 12.96
N VAL A 74 21.68 -9.03 13.84
CA VAL A 74 21.45 -9.09 15.29
C VAL A 74 20.77 -7.81 15.69
N SER A 75 19.48 -7.90 15.94
CA SER A 75 18.65 -6.76 16.29
C SER A 75 18.93 -6.23 17.69
N LYS A 76 18.70 -4.93 17.86
CA LYS A 76 18.48 -4.36 19.19
C LYS A 76 17.09 -4.82 19.66
N THR A 77 17.06 -5.53 20.77
CA THR A 77 15.79 -5.97 21.37
C THR A 77 15.23 -4.89 22.28
N ILE A 78 13.94 -4.61 22.15
CA ILE A 78 13.20 -3.80 23.12
C ILE A 78 12.77 -4.70 24.28
N ASP A 79 13.19 -4.34 25.49
CA ASP A 79 12.77 -5.06 26.70
C ASP A 79 11.29 -4.76 26.99
N LYS A 80 10.45 -5.78 26.85
CA LYS A 80 9.01 -5.71 27.13
C LYS A 80 8.66 -6.09 28.57
N SER A 81 9.64 -6.40 29.42
CA SER A 81 9.36 -6.69 30.83
C SER A 81 8.75 -5.48 31.53
N VAL A 82 7.88 -5.75 32.51
CA VAL A 82 7.27 -4.74 33.36
C VAL A 82 7.91 -4.76 34.73
N PRO A 83 8.10 -3.61 35.40
CA PRO A 83 8.65 -3.56 36.75
C PRO A 83 7.83 -4.43 37.73
N ASN A 84 8.50 -5.07 38.69
CA ASN A 84 7.81 -5.75 39.77
C ASN A 84 7.15 -4.72 40.69
N ILE A 85 5.90 -4.97 41.07
CA ILE A 85 5.11 -4.13 41.96
C ILE A 85 4.63 -4.91 43.18
N ASP A 86 4.34 -4.22 44.28
CA ASP A 86 3.79 -4.84 45.49
C ASP A 86 2.26 -5.06 45.39
N GLU A 87 1.69 -5.76 46.38
CA GLU A 87 0.26 -6.08 46.42
C GLU A 87 -0.63 -4.83 46.41
N ARG A 88 -0.19 -3.74 47.05
CA ARG A 88 -0.95 -2.49 47.08
C ARG A 88 -0.94 -1.79 45.72
N GLN A 89 0.19 -1.80 45.03
CA GLN A 89 0.32 -1.25 43.68
C GLN A 89 -0.48 -2.09 42.67
N GLN A 90 -0.50 -3.41 42.84
CA GLN A 90 -1.36 -4.30 42.05
C GLN A 90 -2.85 -3.98 42.26
N ASP A 91 -3.30 -3.84 43.51
CA ASP A 91 -4.68 -3.45 43.84
C ASP A 91 -5.08 -2.11 43.19
N LEU A 92 -4.14 -1.15 43.12
CA LEU A 92 -4.38 0.15 42.47
C LEU A 92 -4.61 0.01 40.96
N ILE A 93 -3.83 -0.83 40.28
CA ILE A 93 -3.97 -1.07 38.83
C ILE A 93 -5.28 -1.81 38.55
N GLU A 94 -5.61 -2.83 39.34
CA GLU A 94 -6.86 -3.57 39.19
C GLU A 94 -8.08 -2.68 39.43
N ALA A 95 -8.04 -1.81 40.44
CA ALA A 95 -9.09 -0.82 40.67
C ALA A 95 -9.22 0.15 39.49
N TRP A 96 -8.10 0.66 38.96
CA TRP A 96 -8.11 1.56 37.81
C TRP A 96 -8.77 0.92 36.59
N TRP A 97 -8.43 -0.34 36.30
CA TRP A 97 -9.04 -1.10 35.20
C TRP A 97 -10.52 -1.38 35.46
N SER A 98 -10.91 -1.73 36.69
CA SER A 98 -12.33 -1.91 37.02
C SER A 98 -13.14 -0.64 36.78
N GLU A 99 -12.56 0.54 37.04
CA GLU A 99 -13.20 1.81 36.73
C GLU A 99 -13.22 2.08 35.22
N TYR A 100 -12.11 1.82 34.51
CA TYR A 100 -12.02 1.99 33.05
C TYR A 100 -13.11 1.23 32.30
N HIS A 101 -13.37 -0.03 32.66
CA HIS A 101 -14.37 -0.88 32.00
C HIS A 101 -15.81 -0.38 32.14
N GLU A 102 -16.09 0.53 33.08
CA GLU A 102 -17.42 1.14 33.27
C GLU A 102 -17.55 2.48 32.51
N LEU A 103 -16.46 2.98 31.90
CA LEU A 103 -16.46 4.23 31.13
C LEU A 103 -16.78 3.97 29.67
N GLU A 104 -17.79 4.67 29.14
CA GLU A 104 -18.13 4.65 27.71
C GLU A 104 -17.77 5.97 27.00
N ASP A 105 -17.65 7.07 27.77
CA ASP A 105 -17.43 8.39 27.22
C ASP A 105 -15.93 8.70 27.04
N THR A 106 -15.58 9.17 25.85
CA THR A 106 -14.18 9.40 25.46
C THR A 106 -13.49 10.46 26.34
N ASP A 107 -14.20 11.51 26.79
CA ASP A 107 -13.60 12.53 27.67
C ASP A 107 -13.38 12.00 29.09
N GLN A 108 -14.28 11.14 29.58
CA GLN A 108 -14.10 10.45 30.86
C GLN A 108 -12.90 9.51 30.80
N ILE A 109 -12.75 8.72 29.74
CA ILE A 109 -11.61 7.82 29.55
C ILE A 109 -10.30 8.60 29.49
N LEU A 110 -10.23 9.67 28.67
CA LEU A 110 -9.06 10.55 28.60
C LEU A 110 -8.72 11.16 29.96
N GLY A 111 -9.73 11.65 30.68
CA GLY A 111 -9.56 12.22 32.02
C GLY A 111 -9.03 11.19 33.02
N HIS A 112 -9.55 9.97 32.98
CA HIS A 112 -9.13 8.85 33.84
C HIS A 112 -7.69 8.43 33.60
N LEU A 113 -7.29 8.33 32.33
CA LEU A 113 -5.90 8.04 31.94
C LEU A 113 -4.97 9.19 32.36
N HIS A 114 -5.31 10.44 32.04
CA HIS A 114 -4.50 11.60 32.42
C HIS A 114 -4.32 11.71 33.95
N ALA A 115 -5.37 11.44 34.72
CA ALA A 115 -5.27 11.42 36.18
C ALA A 115 -4.24 10.38 36.64
N PHE A 116 -4.29 9.16 36.11
CA PHE A 116 -3.34 8.10 36.47
C PHE A 116 -1.90 8.44 36.08
N LEU A 117 -1.68 8.95 34.85
CA LEU A 117 -0.36 9.38 34.40
C LEU A 117 0.25 10.44 35.33
N GLN A 118 -0.58 11.31 35.93
CA GLN A 118 -0.14 12.35 36.85
C GLN A 118 0.08 11.85 38.28
N THR A 119 -0.79 10.97 38.80
CA THR A 119 -0.74 10.56 40.21
C THR A 119 0.11 9.32 40.45
N HIS A 120 0.28 8.46 39.45
CA HIS A 120 1.01 7.20 39.53
C HIS A 120 2.04 7.02 38.39
N PRO A 121 2.94 7.99 38.17
CA PRO A 121 3.91 7.94 37.08
C PRO A 121 4.85 6.72 37.15
N ASP A 122 5.07 6.17 38.34
CA ASP A 122 5.89 4.98 38.60
C ASP A 122 5.23 3.66 38.19
N LEU A 123 3.91 3.65 37.94
CA LEU A 123 3.13 2.47 37.58
C LEU A 123 2.70 2.45 36.10
N VAL A 124 3.09 3.45 35.30
CA VAL A 124 2.66 3.58 33.90
C VAL A 124 3.09 2.38 33.04
N GLU A 125 4.29 1.84 33.26
CA GLU A 125 4.75 0.64 32.56
C GLU A 125 3.96 -0.62 32.92
N ASN A 126 3.28 -0.63 34.07
CA ASN A 126 2.47 -1.74 34.56
C ASN A 126 1.01 -1.64 34.13
N LEU A 127 0.58 -0.49 33.58
CA LEU A 127 -0.81 -0.25 33.26
C LEU A 127 -1.29 -1.04 32.02
N GLY A 128 -0.39 -1.33 31.06
CA GLY A 128 -0.77 -1.90 29.76
C GLY A 128 -1.30 -0.84 28.80
N LEU A 129 -0.48 0.19 28.52
CA LEU A 129 -0.87 1.35 27.71
C LEU A 129 -1.35 0.97 26.30
N GLU A 130 -0.83 -0.08 25.70
CA GLU A 130 -1.19 -0.53 24.35
C GLU A 130 -2.68 -0.80 24.20
N GLU A 131 -3.29 -1.49 25.17
CA GLU A 131 -4.71 -1.86 25.11
C GLU A 131 -5.59 -0.61 25.15
N ILE A 132 -5.26 0.30 26.06
CA ILE A 132 -5.97 1.57 26.25
C ILE A 132 -5.79 2.46 25.01
N LEU A 133 -4.56 2.63 24.53
CA LEU A 133 -4.25 3.56 23.45
C LEU A 133 -4.80 3.12 22.10
N PHE A 134 -4.84 1.80 21.82
CA PHE A 134 -5.45 1.30 20.59
C PHE A 134 -6.96 1.54 20.59
N GLU A 135 -7.66 1.28 21.69
CA GLU A 135 -9.09 1.51 21.77
C GLU A 135 -9.43 3.01 21.80
N LEU A 136 -8.80 3.77 22.70
CA LEU A 136 -9.03 5.19 22.86
C LEU A 136 -8.63 5.98 21.62
N GLY A 137 -7.49 5.65 21.01
CA GLY A 137 -7.04 6.26 19.76
C GLY A 137 -8.07 6.09 18.65
N ALA A 138 -8.60 4.87 18.48
CA ALA A 138 -9.63 4.60 17.50
C ALA A 138 -10.94 5.37 17.81
N GLN A 139 -11.33 5.50 19.08
CA GLN A 139 -12.49 6.33 19.47
C GLN A 139 -12.28 7.81 19.13
N LEU A 140 -11.10 8.37 19.46
CA LEU A 140 -10.77 9.76 19.19
C LEU A 140 -10.73 10.07 17.71
N VAL A 141 -10.15 9.18 16.89
CA VAL A 141 -10.17 9.32 15.42
C VAL A 141 -11.60 9.31 14.90
N ARG A 142 -12.46 8.38 15.34
CA ARG A 142 -13.87 8.33 14.95
C ARG A 142 -14.66 9.58 15.33
N ASN A 143 -14.29 10.23 16.42
CA ASN A 143 -14.92 11.44 16.92
C ASN A 143 -14.28 12.73 16.36
N GLU A 144 -13.48 12.65 15.29
CA GLU A 144 -12.78 13.79 14.64
C GLU A 144 -11.82 14.54 15.59
N ARG A 145 -11.31 13.85 16.62
CA ARG A 145 -10.38 14.37 17.64
C ARG A 145 -9.00 13.75 17.54
N THR A 146 -8.52 13.51 16.33
CA THR A 146 -7.18 12.96 16.08
C THR A 146 -6.07 13.78 16.74
N GLY A 147 -6.21 15.11 16.81
CA GLY A 147 -5.23 15.99 17.48
C GLY A 147 -5.01 15.62 18.95
N ASP A 148 -6.08 15.35 19.70
CA ASP A 148 -6.01 14.99 21.12
C ASP A 148 -5.27 13.67 21.34
N TYR A 149 -5.50 12.68 20.46
CA TYR A 149 -4.76 11.42 20.49
C TYR A 149 -3.27 11.62 20.23
N ILE A 150 -2.93 12.46 19.24
CA ILE A 150 -1.54 12.71 18.86
C ILE A 150 -0.81 13.50 19.94
N ASP A 151 -1.48 14.45 20.60
CA ASP A 151 -0.91 15.17 21.74
C ASP A 151 -0.67 14.24 22.94
N LEU A 152 -1.57 13.29 23.21
CA LEU A 152 -1.38 12.24 24.21
C LEU A 152 -0.15 11.38 23.87
N LEU A 153 -0.02 10.88 22.64
CA LEU A 153 1.13 10.08 22.24
C LEU A 153 2.45 10.85 22.37
N LYS A 154 2.48 12.12 21.97
CA LYS A 154 3.66 12.98 22.13
C LYS A 154 4.01 13.20 23.61
N HIS A 155 3.00 13.38 24.47
CA HIS A 155 3.21 13.50 25.92
C HIS A 155 3.81 12.22 26.51
N LEU A 156 3.27 11.05 26.15
CA LEU A 156 3.77 9.74 26.58
C LEU A 156 5.20 9.50 26.11
N ARG A 157 5.51 9.81 24.84
CA ARG A 157 6.86 9.69 24.27
C ARG A 157 7.90 10.51 25.06
N GLN A 158 7.52 11.71 25.49
CA GLN A 158 8.42 12.61 26.23
C GLN A 158 8.55 12.25 27.71
N THR A 159 7.45 11.83 28.34
CA THR A 159 7.37 11.70 29.81
C THR A 159 7.61 10.27 30.29
N PHE A 160 7.21 9.28 29.48
CA PHE A 160 7.27 7.86 29.81
C PHE A 160 7.94 7.05 28.68
N PRO A 161 9.18 7.37 28.29
CA PRO A 161 9.83 6.78 27.12
C PRO A 161 9.98 5.26 27.21
N ALA A 162 10.16 4.69 28.41
CA ALA A 162 10.26 3.24 28.59
C ALA A 162 8.94 2.51 28.27
N ALA A 163 7.81 3.04 28.73
CA ALA A 163 6.49 2.51 28.42
C ALA A 163 6.17 2.69 26.92
N TYR A 164 6.47 3.87 26.38
CA TYR A 164 6.24 4.21 24.98
C TYR A 164 7.04 3.31 24.02
N LEU A 165 8.32 3.08 24.32
CA LEU A 165 9.24 2.35 23.45
C LEU A 165 8.76 0.92 23.14
N LYS A 166 8.05 0.26 24.07
CA LYS A 166 7.52 -1.11 23.90
C LYS A 166 6.61 -1.27 22.68
N TYR A 167 5.96 -0.19 22.26
CA TYR A 167 4.97 -0.14 21.17
C TYR A 167 5.21 1.04 20.21
N PHE A 168 6.46 1.56 20.18
CA PHE A 168 6.78 2.79 19.44
C PHE A 168 6.34 2.74 17.98
N ALA A 169 6.44 1.59 17.32
CA ALA A 169 6.16 1.46 15.89
C ALA A 169 4.72 1.87 15.53
N TYR A 170 3.74 1.53 16.38
CA TYR A 170 2.35 1.96 16.18
C TYR A 170 2.20 3.46 16.43
N PHE A 171 2.79 3.96 17.51
CA PHE A 171 2.62 5.33 17.95
C PHE A 171 3.35 6.34 17.05
N ASP A 172 4.62 6.07 16.71
CA ASP A 172 5.43 6.92 15.83
C ASP A 172 4.86 6.90 14.40
N ARG A 173 4.29 5.77 13.93
CA ARG A 173 3.54 5.73 12.66
C ARG A 173 2.37 6.72 12.68
N ASP A 174 1.53 6.68 13.73
CA ASP A 174 0.36 7.54 13.84
C ASP A 174 0.74 9.03 13.95
N ILE A 175 1.76 9.35 14.76
CA ILE A 175 2.28 10.72 14.87
C ILE A 175 2.84 11.19 13.53
N LEU A 176 3.64 10.37 12.86
CA LEU A 176 4.23 10.69 11.56
C LEU A 176 3.14 10.93 10.53
N ALA A 177 2.17 10.03 10.41
CA ALA A 177 1.09 10.14 9.45
C ALA A 177 0.32 11.44 9.66
N HIS A 178 -0.13 11.71 10.88
CA HIS A 178 -0.84 12.94 11.20
C HIS A 178 0.00 14.19 10.87
N THR A 179 1.28 14.20 11.25
CA THR A 179 2.19 15.32 11.02
C THR A 179 2.38 15.62 9.54
N VAL A 180 2.60 14.59 8.71
CA VAL A 180 2.73 14.75 7.26
C VAL A 180 1.42 15.20 6.61
N ILE A 181 0.28 14.68 7.06
CA ILE A 181 -1.04 15.06 6.52
C ILE A 181 -1.36 16.54 6.81
N GLU A 182 -1.02 17.03 8.00
CA GLU A 182 -1.31 18.41 8.42
C GLU A 182 -0.29 19.44 7.91
N HIS A 183 0.97 19.04 7.75
CA HIS A 183 2.08 19.98 7.51
C HIS A 183 2.89 19.66 6.24
N GLY A 184 2.58 18.58 5.53
CA GLY A 184 3.30 18.10 4.36
C GLY A 184 4.65 17.46 4.70
N CYS A 185 5.34 16.96 3.68
CA CYS A 185 6.65 16.30 3.84
C CYS A 185 7.75 17.23 4.38
N GLY A 186 7.56 18.56 4.33
CA GLY A 186 8.48 19.54 4.91
C GLY A 186 8.53 19.55 6.44
N ALA A 187 7.60 18.86 7.10
CA ALA A 187 7.55 18.77 8.55
C ALA A 187 8.75 18.01 9.15
N ASP A 188 9.08 18.35 10.41
CA ASP A 188 10.10 17.63 11.16
C ASP A 188 9.53 16.30 11.68
N ILE A 189 9.83 15.23 10.94
CA ILE A 189 9.44 13.85 11.29
C ILE A 189 10.65 12.96 11.58
N GLN A 190 11.88 13.52 11.59
CA GLN A 190 13.10 12.72 11.65
C GLN A 190 13.15 11.86 12.91
N THR A 191 12.78 12.44 14.04
CA THR A 191 12.85 11.72 15.32
C THR A 191 11.88 10.53 15.38
N TYR A 192 10.80 10.53 14.60
CA TYR A 192 9.84 9.42 14.51
C TYR A 192 10.36 8.32 13.56
N LEU A 193 11.12 8.70 12.54
CA LEU A 193 11.80 7.77 11.63
C LEU A 193 12.98 7.06 12.30
N ASP A 194 13.68 7.73 13.21
CA ASP A 194 14.87 7.19 13.87
C ASP A 194 14.57 5.91 14.67
N GLY A 195 13.38 5.79 15.27
CA GLY A 195 12.94 4.57 15.95
C GLY A 195 12.91 3.37 15.01
N PHE A 196 12.36 3.55 13.80
CA PHE A 196 12.34 2.50 12.78
C PHE A 196 13.73 2.15 12.26
N LYS A 197 14.65 3.12 12.19
CA LYS A 197 16.05 2.85 11.83
C LYS A 197 16.80 2.08 12.92
N GLU A 198 16.48 2.36 14.18
CA GLU A 198 17.11 1.71 15.32
C GLU A 198 16.59 0.28 15.55
N TYR A 199 15.30 0.05 15.26
CA TYR A 199 14.59 -1.21 15.51
C TYR A 199 13.85 -1.73 14.26
N PRO A 200 14.54 -1.93 13.11
CA PRO A 200 13.90 -2.16 11.81
C PRO A 200 13.09 -3.46 11.70
N ASP A 201 13.40 -4.46 12.51
CA ASP A 201 12.76 -5.78 12.49
C ASP A 201 11.86 -6.04 13.70
N THR A 202 11.63 -5.04 14.56
CA THR A 202 10.74 -5.20 15.72
C THR A 202 9.26 -5.25 15.31
N ASP A 203 8.88 -4.44 14.33
CA ASP A 203 7.54 -4.40 13.76
C ASP A 203 7.63 -4.03 12.26
N PRO A 204 7.96 -5.01 11.40
CA PRO A 204 8.18 -4.76 9.99
C PRO A 204 6.91 -4.31 9.26
N ASP A 205 5.72 -4.74 9.71
CA ASP A 205 4.45 -4.33 9.10
C ASP A 205 4.23 -2.82 9.24
N ASN A 206 4.45 -2.27 10.44
CA ASN A 206 4.38 -0.82 10.65
C ASN A 206 5.46 -0.07 9.86
N LEU A 207 6.69 -0.60 9.75
CA LEU A 207 7.75 0.00 8.93
C LEU A 207 7.36 0.03 7.44
N PHE A 208 6.86 -1.07 6.88
CA PHE A 208 6.37 -1.10 5.51
C PHE A 208 5.16 -0.17 5.30
N GLY A 209 4.28 -0.07 6.30
CA GLY A 209 3.19 0.91 6.32
C GLY A 209 3.71 2.35 6.21
N VAL A 210 4.72 2.71 7.00
CA VAL A 210 5.40 4.03 6.91
C VAL A 210 6.06 4.23 5.55
N ILE A 211 6.75 3.24 5.02
CA ILE A 211 7.38 3.28 3.68
C ILE A 211 6.33 3.60 2.60
N HIS A 212 5.23 2.83 2.54
CA HIS A 212 4.16 3.07 1.56
C HIS A 212 3.49 4.42 1.77
N PHE A 213 3.28 4.84 3.01
CA PHE A 213 2.71 6.14 3.34
C PHE A 213 3.60 7.28 2.83
N LEU A 214 4.93 7.22 3.03
CA LEU A 214 5.87 8.21 2.52
C LEU A 214 5.91 8.23 0.98
N MET A 215 5.83 7.07 0.32
CA MET A 215 5.74 6.99 -1.15
C MET A 215 4.52 7.74 -1.68
N VAL A 216 3.34 7.50 -1.13
CA VAL A 216 2.08 8.09 -1.63
C VAL A 216 1.97 9.59 -1.34
N ASN A 217 2.59 10.04 -0.24
CA ASN A 217 2.64 11.45 0.14
C ASN A 217 3.84 12.20 -0.47
N GLU A 218 4.64 11.56 -1.32
CA GLU A 218 5.72 12.20 -2.08
C GLU A 218 6.84 12.75 -1.17
N CYS A 219 7.16 12.01 -0.10
CA CYS A 219 8.22 12.33 0.85
C CYS A 219 9.56 11.68 0.48
N ASP A 220 9.92 11.72 -0.80
CA ASP A 220 10.97 10.89 -1.44
C ASP A 220 12.33 10.94 -0.71
N GLU A 221 12.85 12.13 -0.36
CA GLU A 221 14.15 12.25 0.33
C GLU A 221 14.19 11.49 1.67
N ARG A 222 13.12 11.60 2.47
CA ARG A 222 13.04 10.94 3.79
C ARG A 222 12.85 9.45 3.63
N LEU A 223 12.11 9.04 2.60
CA LEU A 223 11.92 7.65 2.25
C LEU A 223 13.25 6.98 1.87
N VAL A 224 14.06 7.61 1.02
CA VAL A 224 15.35 7.04 0.60
C VAL A 224 16.27 6.86 1.81
N ASP A 225 16.38 7.87 2.67
CA ASP A 225 17.17 7.79 3.91
C ASP A 225 16.67 6.70 4.88
N LEU A 226 15.35 6.50 5.00
CA LEU A 226 14.78 5.38 5.75
C LEU A 226 15.13 4.02 5.11
N LEU A 227 14.98 3.89 3.79
CA LEU A 227 15.27 2.66 3.07
C LEU A 227 16.74 2.28 3.17
N GLU A 228 17.66 3.21 2.93
CA GLU A 228 19.11 3.01 3.04
C GLU A 228 19.53 2.50 4.44
N ALA A 229 18.83 2.95 5.49
CA ALA A 229 19.08 2.51 6.85
C ALA A 229 18.51 1.12 7.17
N THR A 230 17.43 0.70 6.51
CA THR A 230 16.61 -0.45 6.94
C THR A 230 16.61 -1.64 5.99
N TYR A 231 16.91 -1.49 4.70
CA TYR A 231 16.81 -2.60 3.72
C TYR A 231 17.69 -3.81 4.10
N ASP A 232 18.94 -3.58 4.48
CA ASP A 232 19.90 -4.65 4.80
C ASP A 232 19.54 -5.37 6.11
N PRO A 233 19.20 -4.66 7.21
CA PRO A 233 18.60 -5.28 8.39
C PRO A 233 17.36 -6.13 8.11
N LEU A 234 16.43 -5.63 7.30
CA LEU A 234 15.18 -6.32 6.97
C LEU A 234 15.45 -7.63 6.22
N ILE A 235 16.35 -7.63 5.24
CA ILE A 235 16.70 -8.84 4.47
C ILE A 235 17.38 -9.91 5.34
N ARG A 236 18.27 -9.49 6.25
CA ARG A 236 19.09 -10.41 7.05
C ARG A 236 18.44 -10.82 8.37
N SER A 237 17.29 -10.25 8.73
CA SER A 237 16.60 -10.60 9.98
C SER A 237 15.77 -11.87 9.80
N PRO A 238 15.95 -12.90 10.65
CA PRO A 238 15.15 -14.12 10.59
C PRO A 238 13.70 -13.90 11.05
N GLN A 239 13.38 -12.72 11.58
CA GLN A 239 12.04 -12.35 12.05
C GLN A 239 11.20 -11.69 10.96
N VAL A 240 11.82 -11.31 9.84
CA VAL A 240 11.18 -10.55 8.77
C VAL A 240 11.01 -11.46 7.57
N MET A 241 9.77 -11.64 7.16
CA MET A 241 9.47 -12.23 5.86
C MET A 241 9.52 -11.13 4.80
N ARG A 242 10.13 -11.43 3.65
CA ARG A 242 10.13 -10.54 2.46
C ARG A 242 10.77 -9.16 2.70
N GLY A 243 11.84 -9.13 3.49
CA GLY A 243 12.60 -7.90 3.74
C GLY A 243 13.24 -7.31 2.47
N ASP A 244 13.40 -8.10 1.42
CA ASP A 244 13.87 -7.73 0.09
C ASP A 244 12.96 -6.70 -0.61
N LYS A 245 11.69 -6.59 -0.22
CA LYS A 245 10.79 -5.54 -0.74
C LYS A 245 11.28 -4.11 -0.48
N ALA A 246 11.98 -3.87 0.62
CA ALA A 246 12.58 -2.56 0.86
C ALA A 246 13.72 -2.27 -0.12
N LEU A 247 14.50 -3.29 -0.47
CA LEU A 247 15.59 -3.18 -1.45
C LEU A 247 15.06 -2.91 -2.86
N ASP A 248 13.97 -3.57 -3.27
CA ASP A 248 13.33 -3.30 -4.56
C ASP A 248 12.94 -1.82 -4.69
N ILE A 249 12.33 -1.23 -3.66
CA ILE A 249 11.96 0.19 -3.67
C ILE A 249 13.21 1.06 -3.76
N LEU A 250 14.26 0.74 -2.99
CA LEU A 250 15.51 1.49 -3.00
C LEU A 250 16.23 1.44 -4.35
N VAL A 251 16.22 0.29 -5.03
CA VAL A 251 16.78 0.14 -6.38
C VAL A 251 16.09 1.07 -7.36
N TYR A 252 14.75 1.12 -7.35
CA TYR A 252 14.01 2.06 -8.20
C TYR A 252 14.25 3.53 -7.80
N ALA A 253 14.44 3.83 -6.51
CA ALA A 253 14.83 5.17 -6.10
C ALA A 253 16.16 5.58 -6.75
N TYR A 254 17.17 4.71 -6.77
CA TYR A 254 18.43 5.00 -7.47
C TYR A 254 18.26 5.12 -8.99
N CYS A 255 17.37 4.34 -9.62
CA CYS A 255 17.06 4.53 -11.04
C CYS A 255 16.54 5.94 -11.34
N THR A 256 15.78 6.54 -10.43
CA THR A 256 15.08 7.81 -10.68
C THR A 256 16.00 9.02 -10.79
N ASP A 257 17.19 8.96 -10.15
CA ASP A 257 18.26 9.96 -10.33
C ASP A 257 18.75 10.05 -11.79
N HIS A 258 18.44 9.03 -12.61
CA HIS A 258 18.86 8.92 -14.01
C HIS A 258 17.73 9.18 -15.02
N LEU A 259 16.48 9.39 -14.57
CA LEU A 259 15.32 9.62 -15.45
C LEU A 259 15.08 11.12 -15.75
N ASP A 260 15.34 12.01 -14.78
CA ASP A 260 14.94 13.43 -14.83
C ASP A 260 16.03 14.42 -15.30
N LYS A 261 16.91 14.01 -16.22
CA LYS A 261 18.06 14.86 -16.59
C LYS A 261 17.79 15.87 -17.72
N GLY A 262 16.53 16.27 -17.95
CA GLY A 262 16.17 17.37 -18.85
C GLY A 262 16.75 17.26 -20.26
N GLY A 263 16.88 16.04 -20.79
CA GLY A 263 17.47 15.75 -22.09
C GLY A 263 18.94 15.32 -22.08
N SER A 264 19.59 15.23 -20.91
CA SER A 264 20.86 14.50 -20.81
C SER A 264 20.59 13.00 -20.91
N PRO A 265 21.42 12.23 -21.63
CA PRO A 265 21.26 10.79 -21.70
C PRO A 265 21.29 10.15 -20.32
N ALA A 266 20.52 9.08 -20.14
CA ALA A 266 20.72 8.17 -19.02
C ALA A 266 22.20 7.76 -18.96
N ASP A 267 22.71 7.56 -17.74
CA ASP A 267 24.06 7.07 -17.49
C ASP A 267 23.95 5.74 -16.74
N PRO A 268 23.77 4.62 -17.44
CA PRO A 268 23.64 3.30 -16.82
C PRO A 268 24.90 2.87 -16.08
N ASP A 269 26.09 3.29 -16.53
CA ASP A 269 27.35 2.97 -15.86
C ASP A 269 27.42 3.59 -14.46
N ALA A 270 27.05 4.87 -14.32
CA ALA A 270 26.97 5.51 -13.02
C ALA A 270 25.91 4.87 -12.10
N LEU A 271 24.80 4.39 -12.67
CA LEU A 271 23.77 3.66 -11.92
C LEU A 271 24.31 2.30 -11.43
N VAL A 272 25.04 1.56 -12.27
CA VAL A 272 25.71 0.31 -11.85
C VAL A 272 26.66 0.57 -10.68
N GLU A 273 27.48 1.63 -10.75
CA GLU A 273 28.40 1.96 -9.65
C GLU A 273 27.66 2.32 -8.35
N ARG A 274 26.50 2.99 -8.47
CA ARG A 274 25.63 3.25 -7.30
C ARG A 274 25.05 1.95 -6.74
N LEU A 275 24.52 1.06 -7.58
CA LEU A 275 23.94 -0.22 -7.16
C LEU A 275 24.97 -1.15 -6.51
N LYS A 276 26.25 -1.11 -6.94
CA LYS A 276 27.35 -1.85 -6.29
C LYS A 276 27.64 -1.40 -4.85
N THR A 277 27.13 -0.25 -4.42
CA THR A 277 27.28 0.19 -3.02
C THR A 277 26.31 -0.49 -2.05
N LEU A 278 25.30 -1.20 -2.57
CA LEU A 278 24.35 -1.97 -1.77
C LEU A 278 25.07 -3.17 -1.13
N ARG A 279 24.72 -3.46 0.13
CA ARG A 279 25.32 -4.54 0.93
C ARG A 279 24.82 -5.91 0.50
N THR A 280 23.55 -5.98 0.09
CA THR A 280 22.94 -7.18 -0.47
C THR A 280 23.20 -7.21 -1.96
N PRO A 281 23.85 -8.25 -2.50
CA PRO A 281 24.06 -8.37 -3.93
C PRO A 281 22.71 -8.51 -4.66
N LEU A 282 22.60 -7.81 -5.78
CA LEU A 282 21.48 -7.93 -6.70
C LEU A 282 21.75 -9.05 -7.70
N ARG A 283 20.73 -9.38 -8.51
CA ARG A 283 20.90 -10.25 -9.67
C ARG A 283 21.84 -9.62 -10.70
N ASP A 284 22.57 -10.43 -11.46
CA ASP A 284 23.57 -9.97 -12.43
C ASP A 284 23.04 -8.94 -13.44
N GLU A 285 21.76 -9.04 -13.81
CA GLU A 285 21.05 -8.11 -14.70
C GLU A 285 21.07 -6.65 -14.20
N TRP A 286 21.07 -6.43 -12.89
CA TRP A 286 21.15 -5.09 -12.29
C TRP A 286 22.57 -4.50 -12.34
N TYR A 287 23.56 -5.29 -12.75
CA TYR A 287 24.94 -4.84 -12.95
C TYR A 287 25.33 -4.76 -14.43
N ASP A 288 24.38 -5.00 -15.35
CA ASP A 288 24.57 -4.87 -16.79
C ASP A 288 24.08 -3.51 -17.31
N PRO A 289 24.98 -2.63 -17.77
CA PRO A 289 24.61 -1.30 -18.28
C PRO A 289 23.62 -1.33 -19.45
N GLU A 290 23.68 -2.35 -20.32
CA GLU A 290 22.75 -2.48 -21.45
C GLU A 290 21.33 -2.79 -20.95
N THR A 291 21.22 -3.74 -20.02
CA THR A 291 19.94 -4.07 -19.37
C THR A 291 19.39 -2.86 -18.62
N LEU A 292 20.17 -2.17 -17.79
CA LEU A 292 19.72 -0.98 -17.08
C LEU A 292 19.29 0.14 -18.03
N GLY A 293 20.03 0.35 -19.12
CA GLY A 293 19.65 1.30 -20.17
C GLY A 293 18.27 0.99 -20.74
N ALA A 294 18.01 -0.29 -21.06
CA ALA A 294 16.70 -0.72 -21.53
C ALA A 294 15.59 -0.51 -20.48
N ILE A 295 15.87 -0.70 -19.19
CA ILE A 295 14.92 -0.42 -18.10
C ILE A 295 14.58 1.06 -18.05
N LEU A 296 15.59 1.93 -18.09
CA LEU A 296 15.40 3.39 -18.06
C LEU A 296 14.64 3.86 -19.30
N ASP A 297 14.93 3.31 -20.48
CA ASP A 297 14.20 3.60 -21.72
C ASP A 297 12.74 3.13 -21.65
N GLN A 298 12.44 1.98 -21.03
CA GLN A 298 11.07 1.53 -20.82
C GLN A 298 10.25 2.49 -19.94
N ILE A 299 10.89 3.05 -18.90
CA ILE A 299 10.25 4.01 -18.01
C ILE A 299 10.10 5.36 -18.71
N GLY A 300 11.16 5.87 -19.32
CA GLY A 300 11.18 7.19 -19.96
C GLY A 300 10.45 7.27 -21.31
N GLY A 301 10.28 6.14 -22.00
CA GLY A 301 9.76 6.07 -23.37
C GLY A 301 8.25 5.86 -23.47
N ASP A 302 7.83 5.44 -24.66
CA ASP A 302 6.46 5.06 -25.00
C ASP A 302 6.42 3.61 -25.50
N LEU A 303 5.32 2.90 -25.24
CA LEU A 303 5.06 1.58 -25.80
C LEU A 303 4.12 1.69 -27.01
N ASP A 304 4.49 1.07 -28.12
CA ASP A 304 3.67 1.07 -29.33
C ASP A 304 2.65 -0.10 -29.37
N ALA A 305 1.77 -0.07 -30.37
CA ALA A 305 0.78 -1.14 -30.56
C ALA A 305 1.42 -2.53 -30.83
N GLY A 306 2.64 -2.58 -31.35
CA GLY A 306 3.37 -3.82 -31.60
C GLY A 306 3.77 -4.54 -30.32
N PHE A 307 3.94 -3.81 -29.21
CA PHE A 307 4.11 -4.41 -27.88
C PHE A 307 2.89 -5.26 -27.47
N VAL A 308 1.68 -4.77 -27.69
CA VAL A 308 0.43 -5.51 -27.37
C VAL A 308 0.32 -6.78 -28.21
N ASP A 309 0.65 -6.68 -29.50
CA ASP A 309 0.59 -7.83 -30.43
C ASP A 309 1.54 -8.96 -30.04
N ALA A 310 2.66 -8.64 -29.38
CA ALA A 310 3.64 -9.62 -28.92
C ALA A 310 3.13 -10.50 -27.76
N PHE A 311 2.07 -10.10 -27.05
CA PHE A 311 1.59 -10.82 -25.86
C PHE A 311 1.32 -12.30 -26.13
N ARG A 312 0.75 -12.65 -27.29
CA ARG A 312 0.41 -14.04 -27.62
C ARG A 312 1.64 -14.94 -27.76
N SER A 313 2.77 -14.41 -28.20
CA SER A 313 4.02 -15.17 -28.37
C SER A 313 4.93 -15.08 -27.14
N THR A 314 4.65 -14.18 -26.20
CA THR A 314 5.40 -14.03 -24.95
C THR A 314 5.30 -15.26 -24.08
N LYS A 315 6.43 -15.88 -23.77
CA LYS A 315 6.50 -16.98 -22.80
C LYS A 315 6.57 -16.50 -21.36
N ASP A 316 7.29 -15.41 -21.12
CA ASP A 316 7.46 -14.78 -19.81
C ASP A 316 6.47 -13.61 -19.64
N ILE A 317 5.27 -13.93 -19.13
CA ILE A 317 4.23 -12.92 -18.91
C ILE A 317 4.63 -11.92 -17.83
N GLY A 318 5.40 -12.35 -16.83
CA GLY A 318 5.81 -11.43 -15.78
C GLY A 318 6.72 -10.34 -16.35
N ARG A 319 7.65 -10.65 -17.26
CA ARG A 319 8.53 -9.63 -17.87
C ARG A 319 7.74 -8.68 -18.75
N TYR A 320 6.71 -9.21 -19.41
CA TYR A 320 5.77 -8.40 -20.18
C TYR A 320 5.01 -7.41 -19.27
N TYR A 321 4.48 -7.88 -18.14
CA TYR A 321 3.80 -6.99 -17.18
C TYR A 321 4.74 -6.01 -16.49
N ASP A 322 5.95 -6.44 -16.16
CA ASP A 322 6.99 -5.58 -15.60
C ASP A 322 7.34 -4.43 -16.57
N THR A 323 7.43 -4.72 -17.87
CA THR A 323 7.67 -3.72 -18.94
C THR A 323 6.52 -2.71 -19.04
N VAL A 324 5.26 -3.16 -19.17
CA VAL A 324 4.12 -2.24 -19.32
C VAL A 324 3.89 -1.40 -18.07
N THR A 325 4.14 -1.96 -16.89
CA THR A 325 3.97 -1.23 -15.63
C THR A 325 5.11 -0.24 -15.39
N ARG A 326 6.35 -0.51 -15.85
CA ARG A 326 7.43 0.49 -15.92
C ARG A 326 7.07 1.67 -16.83
N ASN A 327 6.48 1.40 -17.99
CA ASN A 327 6.03 2.48 -18.86
C ASN A 327 4.89 3.30 -18.22
N PHE A 328 3.94 2.62 -17.57
CA PHE A 328 2.91 3.28 -16.77
C PHE A 328 3.47 4.18 -15.67
N MET A 329 4.52 3.74 -14.96
CA MET A 329 5.23 4.56 -13.97
C MET A 329 5.74 5.87 -14.57
N GLY A 330 6.41 5.80 -15.72
CA GLY A 330 6.88 6.99 -16.42
C GLY A 330 5.77 7.90 -16.91
N TRP A 331 4.68 7.32 -17.43
CA TRP A 331 3.49 8.08 -17.83
C TRP A 331 2.85 8.82 -16.64
N LEU A 332 2.71 8.18 -15.48
CA LEU A 332 2.21 8.84 -14.27
C LEU A 332 3.07 10.06 -13.90
N HIS A 333 4.39 9.93 -13.99
CA HIS A 333 5.30 11.04 -13.66
C HIS A 333 5.12 12.20 -14.65
N ARG A 334 5.15 11.90 -15.95
CA ARG A 334 5.05 12.91 -17.02
C ARG A 334 3.68 13.59 -17.10
N ASP A 335 2.60 12.80 -17.09
CA ASP A 335 1.25 13.26 -17.38
C ASP A 335 0.46 13.64 -16.14
N LYS A 336 0.78 13.04 -14.97
CA LYS A 336 0.10 13.33 -13.69
C LYS A 336 0.98 14.11 -12.71
N SER A 337 2.24 14.38 -13.04
CA SER A 337 3.17 15.16 -12.22
C SER A 337 3.37 14.59 -10.81
N PHE A 338 3.23 13.28 -10.63
CA PHE A 338 3.50 12.60 -9.36
C PHE A 338 5.01 12.38 -9.16
N SER A 339 5.48 12.40 -7.91
CA SER A 339 6.84 11.98 -7.58
C SER A 339 7.13 10.55 -8.04
N TRP A 340 8.41 10.27 -8.33
CA TRP A 340 8.80 8.95 -8.79
C TRP A 340 8.44 7.86 -7.79
N MET A 341 8.57 8.11 -6.49
CA MET A 341 8.26 7.10 -5.49
C MET A 341 6.76 6.81 -5.41
N LYS A 342 5.91 7.82 -5.62
CA LYS A 342 4.46 7.59 -5.76
C LYS A 342 4.12 6.79 -7.01
N THR A 343 4.76 7.09 -8.14
CA THR A 343 4.56 6.33 -9.38
C THR A 343 5.03 4.88 -9.26
N GLN A 344 6.13 4.64 -8.55
CA GLN A 344 6.63 3.30 -8.24
C GLN A 344 5.65 2.54 -7.35
N PHE A 345 5.05 3.21 -6.36
CA PHE A 345 4.01 2.59 -5.53
C PHE A 345 2.82 2.15 -6.38
N TYR A 346 2.27 3.03 -7.24
CA TYR A 346 1.14 2.68 -8.12
C TYR A 346 1.51 1.62 -9.15
N ARG A 347 2.70 1.70 -9.74
CA ARG A 347 3.25 0.65 -10.60
C ARG A 347 3.19 -0.70 -9.92
N GLN A 348 3.68 -0.80 -8.68
CA GLN A 348 3.71 -2.06 -7.96
C GLN A 348 2.30 -2.60 -7.68
N GLN A 349 1.34 -1.74 -7.35
CA GLN A 349 -0.05 -2.18 -7.15
C GLN A 349 -0.65 -2.78 -8.44
N VAL A 350 -0.39 -2.16 -9.60
CA VAL A 350 -0.85 -2.67 -10.89
C VAL A 350 -0.14 -3.97 -11.26
N LEU A 351 1.18 -4.06 -11.02
CA LEU A 351 1.95 -5.28 -11.29
C LEU A 351 1.42 -6.45 -10.48
N ASN A 352 1.18 -6.24 -9.18
CA ASN A 352 0.55 -7.23 -8.30
C ASN A 352 -0.84 -7.62 -8.84
N TYR A 353 -1.69 -6.66 -9.23
CA TYR A 353 -2.99 -6.98 -9.82
C TYR A 353 -2.86 -7.88 -11.06
N LEU A 354 -1.98 -7.51 -12.00
CA LEU A 354 -1.82 -8.23 -13.27
C LEU A 354 -1.30 -9.66 -13.05
N LEU A 355 -0.40 -9.87 -12.09
CA LEU A 355 0.14 -11.18 -11.76
C LEU A 355 -0.82 -12.03 -10.92
N ASP A 356 -1.38 -11.45 -9.85
CA ASP A 356 -2.20 -12.17 -8.86
C ASP A 356 -3.62 -12.45 -9.38
N SER A 357 -4.04 -11.76 -10.44
CA SER A 357 -5.27 -12.10 -11.17
C SER A 357 -5.16 -13.42 -11.96
N ILE A 358 -3.95 -13.98 -12.17
CA ILE A 358 -3.73 -15.19 -12.97
C ILE A 358 -3.79 -16.45 -12.08
N PRO A 359 -4.81 -17.31 -12.25
CA PRO A 359 -4.88 -18.56 -11.50
C PRO A 359 -3.70 -19.49 -11.83
N ALA A 360 -3.34 -20.38 -10.90
CA ALA A 360 -2.24 -21.32 -11.10
C ALA A 360 -2.47 -22.21 -12.34
N GLY A 361 -1.44 -22.35 -13.18
CA GLY A 361 -1.50 -23.16 -14.40
C GLY A 361 -2.33 -22.58 -15.55
N LYS A 362 -2.82 -21.33 -15.42
CA LYS A 362 -3.62 -20.65 -16.43
C LYS A 362 -2.85 -19.55 -17.13
N ARG A 363 -3.28 -19.21 -18.34
CA ARG A 363 -2.80 -18.08 -19.12
C ARG A 363 -3.95 -17.12 -19.47
N PRO A 364 -3.78 -15.79 -19.33
CA PRO A 364 -4.77 -14.84 -19.82
C PRO A 364 -4.89 -14.89 -21.34
N ARG A 365 -6.12 -14.86 -21.86
CA ARG A 365 -6.37 -14.81 -23.31
C ARG A 365 -6.01 -13.46 -23.94
N HIS A 366 -5.97 -12.42 -23.12
CA HIS A 366 -5.66 -11.04 -23.50
C HIS A 366 -4.67 -10.46 -22.48
N PRO A 367 -3.80 -9.50 -22.88
CA PRO A 367 -2.81 -8.91 -21.99
C PRO A 367 -3.43 -8.17 -20.81
N PHE A 368 -4.63 -7.63 -20.98
CA PHE A 368 -5.35 -6.92 -19.93
C PHE A 368 -6.76 -7.49 -19.83
N ILE A 369 -7.07 -8.10 -18.69
CA ILE A 369 -8.34 -8.76 -18.41
C ILE A 369 -9.01 -8.10 -17.22
N PHE A 370 -10.25 -7.65 -17.40
CA PHE A 370 -10.99 -6.95 -16.35
C PHE A 370 -12.44 -7.40 -16.32
N THR A 371 -12.90 -7.78 -15.13
CA THR A 371 -14.31 -7.83 -14.75
C THR A 371 -14.42 -7.19 -13.37
N LYS A 372 -15.60 -6.65 -13.04
CA LYS A 372 -15.81 -6.05 -11.71
C LYS A 372 -15.43 -7.04 -10.60
N LYS A 373 -15.88 -8.28 -10.72
CA LYS A 373 -15.60 -9.34 -9.74
C LYS A 373 -14.11 -9.64 -9.61
N LEU A 374 -13.37 -9.75 -10.72
CA LEU A 374 -11.93 -10.00 -10.69
C LEU A 374 -11.17 -8.83 -10.06
N VAL A 375 -11.52 -7.59 -10.43
CA VAL A 375 -10.95 -6.36 -9.84
C VAL A 375 -11.17 -6.33 -8.33
N ASP A 376 -12.42 -6.46 -7.88
CA ASP A 376 -12.79 -6.43 -6.46
C ASP A 376 -12.04 -7.52 -5.67
N GLN A 377 -11.99 -8.75 -6.18
CA GLN A 377 -11.36 -9.88 -5.50
C GLN A 377 -9.85 -9.74 -5.40
N THR A 378 -9.18 -9.39 -6.50
CA THR A 378 -7.71 -9.26 -6.51
C THR A 378 -7.26 -8.07 -5.66
N LEU A 379 -7.90 -6.91 -5.77
CA LEU A 379 -7.53 -5.74 -4.94
C LEU A 379 -7.78 -5.98 -3.45
N ALA A 380 -8.88 -6.65 -3.09
CA ALA A 380 -9.16 -7.00 -1.70
C ALA A 380 -8.18 -8.04 -1.14
N ASN A 381 -7.65 -8.96 -1.97
CA ASN A 381 -6.64 -9.91 -1.53
C ASN A 381 -5.27 -9.24 -1.37
N ASN A 382 -4.87 -8.39 -2.33
CA ASN A 382 -3.56 -7.74 -2.37
C ASN A 382 -3.34 -6.70 -1.26
N SER A 383 -4.41 -6.32 -0.56
CA SER A 383 -4.38 -5.40 0.59
C SER A 383 -4.46 -6.09 1.94
N ARG A 384 -4.54 -7.42 2.02
CA ARG A 384 -4.59 -8.14 3.29
C ARG A 384 -3.23 -8.19 3.97
N LEU A 385 -3.27 -8.06 5.30
CA LEU A 385 -2.18 -8.41 6.19
C LEU A 385 -2.53 -9.72 6.92
N LEU A 386 -1.58 -10.30 7.65
CA LEU A 386 -1.85 -11.47 8.51
C LEU A 386 -2.98 -11.19 9.50
N LEU A 387 -3.06 -9.95 9.99
CA LEU A 387 -4.16 -9.40 10.77
C LEU A 387 -4.66 -8.12 10.12
N GLY A 388 -5.92 -8.09 9.67
CA GLY A 388 -6.56 -6.90 9.14
C GLY A 388 -6.20 -6.57 7.68
N LEU A 389 -6.16 -5.27 7.38
CA LEU A 389 -5.96 -4.71 6.04
C LEU A 389 -4.86 -3.66 6.10
N ASP A 390 -4.05 -3.54 5.04
CA ASP A 390 -3.19 -2.39 4.79
C ASP A 390 -4.04 -1.30 4.08
N PRO A 391 -4.44 -0.23 4.79
CA PRO A 391 -5.30 0.80 4.20
C PRO A 391 -4.63 1.58 3.06
N VAL A 392 -3.30 1.73 3.11
CA VAL A 392 -2.55 2.45 2.09
C VAL A 392 -2.54 1.64 0.80
N LYS A 393 -2.32 0.32 0.88
CA LYS A 393 -2.47 -0.58 -0.28
C LYS A 393 -3.91 -0.70 -0.73
N ALA A 394 -4.89 -0.73 0.17
CA ALA A 394 -6.29 -0.87 -0.18
C ALA A 394 -6.77 0.30 -1.06
N LEU A 395 -6.66 1.54 -0.59
CA LEU A 395 -7.07 2.71 -1.37
C LEU A 395 -6.08 3.04 -2.47
N GLY A 396 -4.78 2.84 -2.22
CA GLY A 396 -3.72 3.06 -3.19
C GLY A 396 -3.80 2.14 -4.40
N GLY A 397 -4.17 0.88 -4.21
CA GLY A 397 -4.38 -0.09 -5.28
C GLY A 397 -5.60 0.26 -6.14
N ILE A 398 -6.68 0.73 -5.52
CA ILE A 398 -7.86 1.21 -6.26
C ILE A 398 -7.50 2.43 -7.11
N ASN A 399 -6.78 3.41 -6.53
CA ASN A 399 -6.31 4.58 -7.27
C ASN A 399 -5.35 4.21 -8.40
N ALA A 400 -4.43 3.25 -8.16
CA ALA A 400 -3.50 2.78 -9.17
C ALA A 400 -4.24 2.15 -10.36
N MET A 401 -5.26 1.33 -10.10
CA MET A 401 -6.08 0.72 -11.16
C MET A 401 -6.91 1.74 -11.93
N TYR A 402 -7.41 2.79 -11.26
CA TYR A 402 -8.09 3.90 -11.93
C TYR A 402 -7.16 4.58 -12.95
N TRP A 403 -5.94 4.95 -12.53
CA TRP A 403 -4.97 5.59 -13.41
C TRP A 403 -4.47 4.65 -14.50
N PHE A 404 -4.33 3.36 -14.19
CA PHE A 404 -3.94 2.36 -15.18
C PHE A 404 -4.99 2.21 -16.28
N ALA A 405 -6.28 2.27 -15.94
CA ALA A 405 -7.35 2.30 -16.92
C ALA A 405 -7.22 3.48 -17.89
N GLU A 406 -6.95 4.67 -17.35
CA GLU A 406 -6.73 5.87 -18.16
C GLU A 406 -5.50 5.72 -19.06
N TYR A 407 -4.38 5.25 -18.51
CA TYR A 407 -3.16 4.97 -19.26
C TYR A 407 -3.41 3.99 -20.42
N LEU A 408 -4.09 2.87 -20.16
CA LEU A 408 -4.37 1.87 -21.20
C LEU A 408 -5.26 2.43 -22.31
N VAL A 409 -6.22 3.31 -22.00
CA VAL A 409 -7.03 3.99 -23.01
C VAL A 409 -6.19 5.00 -23.78
N HIS A 410 -5.35 5.78 -23.09
CA HIS A 410 -4.45 6.76 -23.69
C HIS A 410 -3.50 6.11 -24.72
N GLN A 411 -2.93 4.94 -24.38
CA GLN A 411 -2.07 4.16 -25.27
C GLN A 411 -2.84 3.38 -26.35
N GLY A 412 -4.17 3.36 -26.30
CA GLY A 412 -5.01 2.59 -27.23
C GLY A 412 -4.93 1.08 -27.02
N PHE A 413 -4.49 0.62 -25.85
CA PHE A 413 -4.35 -0.80 -25.50
C PHE A 413 -5.70 -1.45 -25.14
N ILE A 414 -6.67 -0.64 -24.70
CA ILE A 414 -8.05 -1.06 -24.46
C ILE A 414 -9.05 -0.08 -25.06
N ALA A 415 -10.28 -0.54 -25.28
CA ALA A 415 -11.38 0.30 -25.72
C ALA A 415 -11.77 1.32 -24.64
N ALA A 416 -12.18 2.53 -25.04
CA ALA A 416 -12.58 3.60 -24.14
C ALA A 416 -13.75 3.20 -23.22
N GLU A 417 -14.67 2.36 -23.71
CA GLU A 417 -15.79 1.85 -22.92
C GLU A 417 -15.32 0.94 -21.78
N LEU A 418 -14.31 0.11 -22.02
CA LEU A 418 -13.75 -0.77 -20.99
C LEU A 418 -12.97 0.03 -19.94
N GLY A 419 -12.20 1.04 -20.37
CA GLY A 419 -11.53 1.95 -19.45
C GLY A 419 -12.51 2.70 -18.54
N ALA A 420 -13.59 3.24 -19.12
CA ALA A 420 -14.64 3.93 -18.36
C ALA A 420 -15.35 2.99 -17.36
N ASP A 421 -15.55 1.72 -17.72
CA ASP A 421 -16.10 0.72 -16.80
C ASP A 421 -15.15 0.43 -15.64
N LEU A 422 -13.86 0.25 -15.90
CA LEU A 422 -12.85 0.00 -14.88
C LEU A 422 -12.72 1.19 -13.91
N GLN A 423 -12.67 2.42 -14.42
CA GLN A 423 -12.65 3.63 -13.59
C GLN A 423 -13.87 3.72 -12.66
N ARG A 424 -15.06 3.43 -13.19
CA ARG A 424 -16.30 3.39 -12.40
C ARG A 424 -16.26 2.31 -11.32
N TRP A 425 -15.79 1.09 -11.63
CA TRP A 425 -15.67 0.04 -10.61
C TRP A 425 -14.71 0.45 -9.48
N CYS A 426 -13.61 1.12 -9.83
CA CYS A 426 -12.68 1.67 -8.85
C CYS A 426 -13.35 2.74 -7.97
N GLU A 427 -14.11 3.67 -8.55
CA GLU A 427 -14.84 4.71 -7.81
C GLU A 427 -15.89 4.10 -6.85
N GLU A 428 -16.65 3.10 -7.32
CA GLU A 428 -17.62 2.37 -6.51
C GLU A 428 -16.95 1.67 -5.31
N MET A 429 -15.83 0.96 -5.56
CA MET A 429 -15.08 0.26 -4.52
C MET A 429 -14.46 1.23 -3.51
N TRP A 430 -13.85 2.32 -3.99
CA TRP A 430 -13.25 3.35 -3.15
C TRP A 430 -14.29 4.02 -2.25
N THR A 431 -15.45 4.37 -2.82
CA THR A 431 -16.56 4.97 -2.06
C THR A 431 -17.06 4.02 -0.97
N SER A 432 -17.16 2.73 -1.29
CA SER A 432 -17.60 1.72 -0.32
C SER A 432 -16.58 1.46 0.80
N ALA A 433 -15.28 1.58 0.52
CA ALA A 433 -14.22 1.23 1.47
C ALA A 433 -13.75 2.43 2.32
N SER A 434 -13.69 3.62 1.73
CA SER A 434 -13.02 4.79 2.32
C SER A 434 -13.60 5.21 3.66
N ASP A 435 -14.93 5.25 3.82
CA ASP A 435 -15.57 5.65 5.08
C ASP A 435 -15.26 4.71 6.25
N GLY A 436 -15.13 3.41 5.98
CA GLY A 436 -14.75 2.40 6.97
C GLY A 436 -13.29 2.57 7.36
N LEU A 437 -12.40 2.63 6.36
CA LEU A 437 -10.95 2.72 6.59
C LEU A 437 -10.56 4.03 7.29
N ARG A 438 -11.21 5.15 6.98
CA ARG A 438 -10.94 6.44 7.66
C ARG A 438 -11.19 6.39 9.17
N LYS A 439 -12.00 5.45 9.65
CA LYS A 439 -12.29 5.25 11.07
C LYS A 439 -11.29 4.32 11.76
N GLU A 440 -10.46 3.62 10.99
CA GLU A 440 -9.52 2.62 11.47
C GLU A 440 -8.07 3.14 11.52
N GLY A 441 -7.69 4.08 10.66
CA GLY A 441 -6.31 4.58 10.60
C GLY A 441 -6.17 6.02 10.07
N ILE A 442 -5.15 6.73 10.57
CA ILE A 442 -4.86 8.12 10.21
C ILE A 442 -4.30 8.22 8.78
N GLU A 443 -3.48 7.24 8.40
CA GLU A 443 -2.79 7.10 7.13
C GLU A 443 -3.73 7.12 5.91
N VAL A 444 -5.00 6.74 6.10
CA VAL A 444 -6.06 6.78 5.07
C VAL A 444 -6.30 8.21 4.57
N SER A 445 -5.97 9.22 5.38
CA SER A 445 -6.05 10.61 5.00
C SER A 445 -5.05 11.03 3.91
N ALA A 446 -4.09 10.17 3.54
CA ALA A 446 -3.29 10.32 2.32
C ALA A 446 -4.18 10.30 1.05
N PHE A 447 -5.36 9.68 1.13
CA PHE A 447 -6.31 9.53 0.04
C PHE A 447 -7.59 10.33 0.33
N LYS A 448 -7.51 11.62 0.69
CA LYS A 448 -8.70 12.45 0.96
C LYS A 448 -9.65 12.56 -0.25
N VAL A 449 -9.10 12.55 -1.46
CA VAL A 449 -9.86 12.75 -2.71
C VAL A 449 -9.60 11.57 -3.65
N PHE A 450 -10.66 11.01 -4.22
CA PHE A 450 -10.56 10.02 -5.28
C PHE A 450 -9.95 10.65 -6.54
N PRO A 451 -9.13 9.93 -7.32
CA PRO A 451 -8.64 10.42 -8.61
C PRO A 451 -9.74 11.07 -9.46
N SER A 452 -9.42 12.23 -10.05
CA SER A 452 -10.35 13.03 -10.85
C SER A 452 -9.72 13.51 -12.14
#